data_AF-A0A7G6YUL5-F1
#
_entry.id   AF-A0A7G6YUL5-F1
#
_cell.length_a   1.000
_cell.length_b   1.000
_cell.length_c   1.000
_cell.angle_alpha   90.00
_cell.angle_beta   90.00
_cell.angle_gamma   90.00
#
_symmetry.space_group_name_H-M   'P 1'
#
loop_
_entity.id
_entity.type
_entity.pdbx_description
1 polymer ?
#
loop_
_entity_poly.entity_id
_entity_poly.type
_entity_poly.pdbx_seq_one_letter_code
_entity_poly.pdbx_strand_id
1 'polypeptide(L)'
;MNRDLIGKRLAQLRDELAAPGEAKWSQVRLANELGLTQNVVARLEKSAAGSNESLLTLLLFYHQRGFNITWILLDDNSHVSRMRLDETTPTLDKRSVLEKLAGLRETVDSEVVKLMETIAD
;
A
#
# COMPACT_ATOMS: atom_id res chain seq x y z
N MET A 1 -4.60 13.62 -17.15
CA MET A 1 -3.64 13.53 -16.04
C MET A 1 -3.72 14.78 -15.18
N ASN A 2 -4.49 14.67 -14.10
CA ASN A 2 -4.78 15.73 -13.15
C ASN A 2 -3.65 15.79 -12.12
N ARG A 3 -2.79 16.79 -12.27
CA ARG A 3 -1.55 16.92 -11.48
C ARG A 3 -1.82 17.20 -10.00
N ASP A 4 -2.91 17.88 -9.66
CA ASP A 4 -3.29 18.15 -8.27
C ASP A 4 -3.73 16.86 -7.57
N LEU A 5 -4.44 15.98 -8.29
CA LEU A 5 -4.79 14.64 -7.79
C LEU A 5 -3.55 13.78 -7.57
N ILE A 6 -2.60 13.80 -8.51
CA ILE A 6 -1.32 13.09 -8.35
C ILE A 6 -0.58 13.60 -7.11
N GLY A 7 -0.45 14.92 -6.95
CA GLY A 7 0.21 15.50 -5.77
C GLY A 7 -0.41 15.02 -4.47
N LYS A 8 -1.75 15.11 -4.35
CA LYS A 8 -2.48 14.63 -3.17
C LYS A 8 -2.21 13.16 -2.87
N ARG A 9 -2.17 12.31 -3.91
CA ARG A 9 -1.85 10.89 -3.76
C ARG A 9 -0.42 10.67 -3.30
N LEU A 10 0.56 11.42 -3.82
CA LEU A 10 1.95 11.34 -3.35
C LEU A 10 2.05 11.70 -1.86
N ALA A 11 1.38 12.76 -1.43
CA ALA A 11 1.33 13.15 -0.01
C ALA A 11 0.70 12.06 0.86
N GLN A 12 -0.41 11.48 0.39
CA GLN A 12 -1.07 10.36 1.05
C GLN A 12 -0.12 9.17 1.21
N LEU A 13 0.59 8.79 0.14
CA LEU A 13 1.51 7.66 0.20
C LEU A 13 2.66 7.93 1.16
N ARG A 14 3.19 9.16 1.26
CA ARG A 14 4.19 9.51 2.28
C ARG A 14 3.66 9.27 3.69
N ASP A 15 2.44 9.70 3.99
CA ASP A 15 1.85 9.55 5.31
C ASP A 15 1.64 8.06 5.69
N GLU A 16 1.47 7.19 4.68
CA GLU A 16 1.31 5.73 4.82
C GLU A 16 2.64 4.97 4.92
N LEU A 17 3.80 5.63 4.77
CA LEU A 17 5.12 4.97 4.84
C LEU A 17 5.55 4.56 6.26
N ALA A 18 4.93 5.13 7.30
CA ALA A 18 5.29 4.80 8.68
C ALA A 18 4.74 3.43 9.07
N ALA A 19 5.59 2.55 9.60
CA ALA A 19 5.14 1.29 10.18
C ALA A 19 4.30 1.54 11.46
N PRO A 20 3.46 0.59 11.91
CA PRO A 20 2.73 0.72 13.17
C PRO A 20 3.68 1.02 14.34
N GLY A 21 3.46 2.14 15.03
CA GLY A 21 4.32 2.61 16.12
C GLY A 21 5.49 3.51 15.70
N GLU A 22 5.71 3.72 14.40
CA GLU A 22 6.67 4.70 13.91
C GLU A 22 6.07 6.10 13.74
N ALA A 23 6.92 7.12 13.87
CA ALA A 23 6.53 8.48 13.54
C ALA A 23 6.24 8.61 12.03
N LYS A 24 5.20 9.40 11.70
CA LYS A 24 4.86 9.74 10.32
C LYS A 24 6.07 10.30 9.59
N TRP A 25 6.23 9.91 8.32
CA TRP A 25 7.30 10.41 7.49
C TRP A 25 7.07 11.89 7.17
N SER A 26 7.99 12.76 7.57
CA SER A 26 7.97 14.17 7.17
C SER A 26 8.42 14.33 5.71
N GLN A 27 8.05 15.46 5.08
CA GLN A 27 8.58 15.82 3.75
C GLN A 27 10.10 15.95 3.77
N VAL A 28 10.69 16.39 4.89
CA VAL A 28 12.15 16.48 5.07
C VAL A 28 12.78 15.08 5.05
N ARG A 29 12.21 14.12 5.77
CA ARG A 29 12.69 12.73 5.78
C ARG A 29 12.64 12.15 4.36
N LEU A 30 11.52 12.32 3.67
CA LEU A 30 11.36 11.83 2.29
C LEU A 30 12.35 12.51 1.34
N ALA A 31 12.55 13.82 1.47
CA ALA A 31 13.50 14.56 0.63
C ALA A 31 14.94 14.04 0.81
N ASN A 32 15.37 13.82 2.05
CA ASN A 32 16.70 13.28 2.35
C ASN A 32 16.89 11.88 1.76
N GLU A 33 15.89 11.01 1.87
CA GLU A 33 15.91 9.65 1.32
C GLU A 33 16.02 9.63 -0.22
N LEU A 34 15.50 10.66 -0.88
CA LEU A 34 15.52 10.78 -2.35
C LEU A 34 16.70 11.59 -2.89
N GLY A 35 17.52 12.19 -2.03
CA GLY A 35 18.53 13.17 -2.44
C GLY A 35 17.92 14.44 -3.05
N LEU A 36 16.69 14.79 -2.67
CA LEU A 36 15.97 15.99 -3.13
C LEU A 36 15.91 17.04 -2.02
N THR A 37 15.52 18.26 -2.37
CA THR A 37 15.19 19.29 -1.36
C THR A 37 13.74 19.16 -0.91
N GLN A 38 13.45 19.57 0.33
CA GLN A 38 12.08 19.60 0.86
C GLN A 38 11.14 20.41 -0.04
N ASN A 39 11.61 21.52 -0.61
CA ASN A 39 10.81 22.35 -1.52
C ASN A 39 10.44 21.64 -2.82
N VAL A 40 11.28 20.72 -3.31
CA VAL A 40 10.94 19.89 -4.47
C VAL A 40 9.84 18.89 -4.09
N VAL A 41 9.99 18.19 -2.96
CA VAL A 41 8.98 17.24 -2.47
C VAL A 41 7.64 17.95 -2.22
N ALA A 42 7.65 19.12 -1.56
CA ALA A 42 6.43 19.89 -1.29
C ALA A 42 5.69 20.32 -2.57
N ARG A 43 6.41 20.70 -3.64
CA ARG A 43 5.79 21.05 -4.93
C ARG A 43 5.25 19.82 -5.66
N LEU A 44 5.95 18.69 -5.58
CA LEU A 44 5.48 17.42 -6.13
C LEU A 44 4.21 16.94 -5.41
N GLU A 45 4.17 17.01 -4.08
CA GLU A 45 2.99 16.66 -3.27
C GLU A 45 1.82 17.65 -3.41
N LYS A 46 2.06 18.89 -3.83
CA LYS A 46 0.99 19.87 -4.02
C LYS A 46 0.30 19.71 -5.38
N SER A 47 1.07 19.58 -6.45
CA SER A 47 0.56 19.64 -7.83
C SER A 47 1.43 18.88 -8.84
N ALA A 48 2.15 17.86 -8.38
CA ALA A 48 3.14 17.12 -9.16
C ALA A 48 4.10 18.07 -9.91
N ALA A 49 4.40 19.24 -9.34
CA ALA A 49 5.16 20.29 -9.99
C ALA A 49 6.66 20.14 -9.66
N GLY A 50 7.48 20.02 -10.69
CA GLY A 50 8.92 19.76 -10.58
C GLY A 50 9.50 19.34 -11.93
N SER A 51 10.78 18.99 -11.96
CA SER A 51 11.37 18.36 -13.14
C SER A 51 10.81 16.94 -13.30
N ASN A 52 10.81 16.43 -14.54
CA ASN A 52 10.45 15.04 -14.81
C ASN A 52 11.34 14.08 -14.04
N GLU A 53 12.62 14.40 -13.89
CA GLU A 53 13.58 13.61 -13.12
C GLU A 53 13.16 13.49 -11.65
N SER A 54 12.83 14.59 -10.96
CA SER A 54 12.38 14.52 -9.57
C SER A 54 11.07 13.77 -9.40
N LEU A 55 10.14 13.90 -10.34
CA LEU A 55 8.89 13.13 -10.33
C LEU A 55 9.18 11.63 -10.53
N LEU A 56 10.04 11.27 -11.48
CA LEU A 56 10.44 9.87 -11.71
C LEU A 56 11.16 9.28 -10.51
N THR A 57 12.08 10.00 -9.88
CA THR A 57 12.76 9.58 -8.64
C THR A 57 11.75 9.22 -7.55
N LEU A 58 10.74 10.07 -7.34
CA LEU A 58 9.70 9.83 -6.35
C LEU A 58 8.78 8.65 -6.73
N LEU A 59 8.39 8.52 -8.00
CA LEU A 59 7.58 7.40 -8.46
C LEU A 59 8.32 6.06 -8.36
N LEU A 60 9.61 6.03 -8.70
CA LEU A 60 10.47 4.86 -8.55
C LEU A 60 10.62 4.45 -7.09
N PHE A 61 10.79 5.43 -6.20
CA PHE A 61 10.84 5.18 -4.76
C PHE A 61 9.59 4.48 -4.23
N TYR A 62 8.41 4.95 -4.63
CA TYR A 62 7.14 4.31 -4.25
C TYR A 62 6.97 2.94 -4.92
N HIS A 63 7.37 2.80 -6.18
CA HIS A 63 7.33 1.54 -6.89
C HIS A 63 8.21 0.46 -6.28
N GLN A 64 9.41 0.82 -5.81
CA GLN A 64 10.32 -0.08 -5.06
C GLN A 64 9.73 -0.53 -3.73
N ARG A 65 8.83 0.27 -3.14
CA ARG A 65 8.09 -0.05 -1.91
C ARG A 65 6.75 -0.75 -2.17
N GLY A 66 6.51 -1.17 -3.42
CA GLY A 66 5.33 -1.97 -3.78
C GLY A 66 4.10 -1.17 -4.18
N PHE A 67 4.16 0.16 -4.25
CA PHE A 67 3.03 0.96 -4.73
C PHE A 67 2.89 0.92 -6.24
N ASN A 68 1.66 0.92 -6.72
CA ASN A 68 1.34 0.87 -8.14
C ASN A 68 1.40 2.27 -8.76
N ILE A 69 2.37 2.52 -9.65
CA ILE A 69 2.52 3.81 -10.35
C ILE A 69 1.24 4.16 -11.14
N THR A 70 0.59 3.17 -11.75
CA THR A 70 -0.65 3.39 -12.50
C THR A 70 -1.77 3.93 -11.59
N TRP A 71 -1.86 3.46 -10.35
CA TRP A 71 -2.80 3.98 -9.36
C TRP A 71 -2.52 5.44 -9.01
N ILE A 72 -1.24 5.83 -8.95
CA ILE A 72 -0.84 7.20 -8.64
C ILE A 72 -1.24 8.14 -9.79
N LEU A 73 -0.96 7.74 -11.04
CA LEU A 73 -1.02 8.62 -12.21
C LEU A 73 -2.40 8.74 -12.88
N LEU A 74 -3.25 7.70 -12.83
CA LEU A 74 -4.55 7.72 -13.53
C LEU A 74 -5.55 8.66 -12.87
N ASP A 75 -6.28 9.44 -13.66
CA ASP A 75 -7.28 10.37 -13.13
C ASP A 75 -8.37 9.62 -12.36
N ASP A 76 -8.90 8.56 -12.96
CA ASP A 76 -9.75 7.56 -12.32
C ASP A 76 -8.94 6.28 -12.05
N ASN A 77 -8.79 5.95 -10.78
CA ASN A 77 -8.06 4.77 -10.31
C ASN A 77 -8.94 3.82 -9.49
N SER A 78 -10.28 3.94 -9.60
CA SER A 78 -11.27 3.16 -8.85
C SER A 78 -11.13 1.64 -9.05
N HIS A 79 -10.67 1.23 -10.24
CA HIS A 79 -10.47 -0.17 -10.62
C HIS A 79 -9.00 -0.62 -10.58
N VAL A 80 -8.10 0.23 -10.09
CA VAL A 80 -6.67 -0.08 -10.01
C VAL A 80 -6.30 -0.34 -8.56
N SER A 81 -5.57 -1.43 -8.30
CA SER A 81 -5.04 -1.68 -6.96
C SER A 81 -3.96 -0.65 -6.62
N ARG A 82 -4.02 -0.12 -5.39
CA ARG A 82 -3.00 0.81 -4.86
C ARG A 82 -1.64 0.14 -4.70
N MET A 83 -1.63 -1.13 -4.29
CA MET A 83 -0.42 -1.95 -4.26
C MET A 83 -0.24 -2.62 -5.61
N ARG A 84 1.02 -2.78 -6.02
CA ARG A 84 1.36 -3.66 -7.13
C ARG A 84 0.93 -5.06 -6.74
N LEU A 85 0.10 -5.65 -7.58
CA LEU A 85 -0.08 -7.08 -7.61
C LEU A 85 1.09 -7.57 -8.45
N ASP A 86 2.25 -7.70 -7.83
CA ASP A 86 3.37 -8.33 -8.49
C ASP A 86 3.05 -9.82 -8.66
N GLU A 87 3.30 -10.38 -9.84
CA GLU A 87 3.23 -11.83 -10.08
C GLU A 87 4.22 -12.61 -9.16
N THR A 88 5.08 -11.88 -8.43
CA THR A 88 6.04 -12.35 -7.43
C THR A 88 5.59 -12.23 -5.98
N THR A 89 4.41 -11.67 -5.68
CA THR A 89 3.72 -12.16 -4.47
C THR A 89 3.57 -13.65 -4.76
N PRO A 90 4.09 -14.59 -3.92
CA PRO A 90 3.90 -16.01 -4.20
C PRO A 90 2.42 -16.15 -4.44
N THR A 91 2.03 -16.45 -5.69
CA THR A 91 0.64 -16.59 -6.10
C THR A 91 0.02 -17.35 -4.97
N LEU A 92 -0.82 -16.70 -4.15
CA LEU A 92 -1.31 -17.28 -2.91
C LEU A 92 -1.80 -18.64 -3.31
N ASP A 93 -1.03 -19.68 -2.97
CA ASP A 93 -1.18 -20.95 -3.65
C ASP A 93 -2.61 -21.33 -3.36
N LYS A 94 -3.44 -21.37 -4.41
CA LYS A 94 -4.88 -21.51 -4.23
C LYS A 94 -5.15 -22.75 -3.41
N ARG A 95 -4.29 -23.76 -3.55
CA ARG A 95 -4.26 -24.95 -2.72
C ARG A 95 -3.91 -24.62 -1.25
N SER A 96 -2.80 -23.94 -0.97
CA SER A 96 -2.47 -23.49 0.40
C SER A 96 -3.57 -22.65 1.07
N VAL A 97 -4.23 -21.76 0.33
CA VAL A 97 -5.37 -20.97 0.86
C VAL A 97 -6.57 -21.86 1.15
N LEU A 98 -6.89 -22.78 0.24
CA LEU A 98 -7.98 -23.74 0.44
C LEU A 98 -7.69 -24.70 1.61
N GLU A 99 -6.45 -25.15 1.78
CA GLU A 99 -6.01 -25.98 2.91
C GLU A 99 -6.15 -25.22 4.24
N LYS A 100 -5.74 -23.95 4.29
CA LYS A 100 -5.93 -23.10 5.48
C LYS A 100 -7.41 -22.84 5.78
N LEU A 101 -8.23 -22.59 4.77
CA LEU A 101 -9.67 -22.42 4.92
C LEU A 101 -10.36 -23.71 5.41
N ALA A 102 -9.95 -24.86 4.91
CA ALA A 102 -10.45 -26.16 5.36
C ALA A 102 -10.09 -26.39 6.84
N GLY A 103 -8.84 -26.14 7.24
CA GLY A 103 -8.42 -26.25 8.64
C GLY A 103 -9.15 -25.27 9.57
N LEU A 104 -9.40 -24.04 9.11
CA LEU A 104 -10.19 -23.07 9.86
C LEU A 104 -11.63 -23.56 10.05
N ARG A 105 -12.25 -24.11 8.98
CA ARG A 105 -13.59 -24.69 9.05
C ARG A 105 -13.66 -25.84 10.05
N GLU A 106 -12.72 -26.78 10.00
CA GLU A 106 -12.66 -27.89 10.95
C GLU A 106 -12.49 -27.42 12.39
N THR A 107 -11.66 -26.40 12.61
CA THR A 107 -11.48 -25.81 13.95
C THR A 107 -12.80 -25.22 14.45
N VAL A 108 -13.48 -24.42 13.62
CA VAL A 108 -14.77 -23.82 13.95
C VAL A 108 -15.82 -24.90 14.22
N ASP A 109 -15.93 -25.92 13.36
CA ASP A 109 -16.87 -27.03 13.54
C ASP A 109 -16.61 -27.75 14.88
N SER A 110 -15.33 -27.98 15.23
CA SER A 110 -14.96 -28.62 16.50
C SER A 110 -15.30 -27.77 17.74
N GLU A 111 -15.07 -26.46 17.67
CA GLU A 111 -15.36 -25.55 18.79
C GLU A 111 -16.87 -25.35 18.95
N VAL A 112 -17.64 -25.36 17.86
CA VAL A 112 -19.10 -25.34 17.92
C VAL A 112 -19.63 -26.61 18.60
N VAL A 113 -19.10 -27.80 18.28
CA VAL A 113 -19.51 -29.05 18.93
C VAL A 113 -19.22 -29.02 20.43
N LYS A 114 -18.00 -28.60 20.83
CA LYS A 114 -17.65 -28.46 22.26
C LYS A 114 -18.59 -27.50 22.98
N LEU A 115 -18.91 -26.35 22.38
CA LEU A 115 -19.86 -25.39 22.94
C LEU A 115 -21.25 -25.99 23.09
N MET A 116 -21.72 -26.78 22.10
CA MET A 116 -23.01 -27.45 22.19
C MET A 116 -23.06 -28.52 23.29
N GLU A 117 -21.97 -29.28 23.49
CA GLU A 117 -21.86 -30.25 24.58
C GLU A 117 -21.86 -29.55 25.95
N THR A 118 -21.18 -28.41 26.06
CA THR A 118 -21.13 -27.62 27.32
C THR A 118 -22.48 -26.95 27.67
N ILE A 119 -23.36 -26.73 26.68
CA ILE A 119 -24.71 -26.17 26.88
C ILE A 119 -25.75 -27.27 27.16
N ALA A 120 -25.44 -28.53 26.80
CA ALA A 120 -26.32 -29.67 26.99
C ALA A 120 -26.18 -30.35 28.38
N ASP A 121 -25.08 -30.07 29.09
CA ASP A 121 -24.87 -30.36 30.53
C ASP A 121 -25.40 -29.23 31.44
#